data_AF-A0A0R1TL19-F1
#
_entry.id   AF-A0A0R1TL19-F1
#
_cell.length_a   1.000
_cell.length_b   1.000
_cell.length_c   1.000
_cell.angle_alpha   90.00
_cell.angle_beta   90.00
_cell.angle_gamma   90.00
#
_symmetry.space_group_name_H-M   'P 1'
#
loop_
_entity.id
_entity.type
_entity.pdbx_description
1 polymer ?
#
loop_
_entity_poly.entity_id
_entity_poly.type
_entity_poly.pdbx_seq_one_letter_code
_entity_poly.pdbx_strand_id
1 'polypeptide(L)'
;MGLDIYLKRFKKFELDESKVFHQAELFEKDLSYVTVADQERENTLPEDLLEDYTHEIKVMEEKFDFKKIFDTYFKKLPEYKDKTFKDSNLVIVGSAYESWLSRFVIKDFTTDVEVKIELTGNDKKSLTKEVPVDCYVYQTEEVDYQRKGLNDYGWELLPENCCYSTDKDRVMEMVESGGLDESFIHNWKEGSTAIIAWW
;
A
#
# COMPACT_ATOMS: atom_id res chain seq x y z
N MET A 1 -6.14 9.95 12.82
CA MET A 1 -6.94 8.72 12.75
C MET A 1 -6.80 8.00 14.08
N GLY A 2 -7.56 6.93 14.36
CA GLY A 2 -7.39 6.16 15.61
C GLY A 2 -6.50 4.95 15.34
N LEU A 3 -5.77 4.47 16.35
CA LEU A 3 -5.01 3.23 16.27
C LEU A 3 -5.97 2.02 16.20
N ASP A 4 -5.81 1.21 15.18
CA ASP A 4 -6.46 -0.08 14.98
C ASP A 4 -5.38 -1.17 14.90
N ILE A 5 -5.50 -2.22 15.71
CA ILE A 5 -4.52 -3.31 15.85
C ILE A 5 -5.21 -4.63 15.52
N TYR A 6 -4.61 -5.43 14.65
CA TYR A 6 -5.17 -6.68 14.20
C TYR A 6 -4.16 -7.80 14.42
N LEU A 7 -4.68 -8.95 14.84
CA LEU A 7 -3.98 -10.21 14.70
C LEU A 7 -4.54 -10.92 13.47
N LYS A 8 -3.68 -11.20 12.49
CA LYS A 8 -4.07 -11.88 11.25
C LYS A 8 -3.40 -13.24 11.18
N ARG A 9 -4.12 -14.23 10.69
CA ARG A 9 -3.57 -15.56 10.38
C ARG A 9 -3.50 -15.75 8.87
N PHE A 10 -2.31 -16.08 8.39
CA PHE A 10 -2.02 -16.37 6.99
C PHE A 10 -2.49 -17.78 6.64
N LYS A 11 -3.08 -17.90 5.45
CA LYS A 11 -3.63 -19.16 4.91
C LYS A 11 -2.89 -19.52 3.64
N LYS A 12 -2.62 -20.82 3.48
CA LYS A 12 -2.19 -21.35 2.18
C LYS A 12 -3.40 -21.37 1.25
N PHE A 13 -3.18 -21.04 -0.01
CA PHE A 13 -4.19 -21.03 -1.05
C PHE A 13 -3.56 -21.51 -2.36
N GLU A 14 -4.38 -21.73 -3.37
CA GLU A 14 -3.92 -22.07 -4.71
C GLU A 14 -4.24 -20.91 -5.66
N LEU A 15 -3.26 -20.55 -6.49
CA LEU A 15 -3.39 -19.51 -7.49
C LEU A 15 -2.68 -19.93 -8.79
N ASP A 16 -3.26 -19.57 -9.94
CA ASP A 16 -2.60 -19.75 -11.23
C ASP A 16 -1.55 -18.65 -11.44
N GLU A 17 -0.30 -18.95 -11.11
CA GLU A 17 0.82 -17.99 -11.19
C GLU A 17 1.12 -17.50 -12.61
N SER A 18 0.62 -18.19 -13.64
CA SER A 18 0.82 -17.79 -15.03
C SER A 18 -0.15 -16.70 -15.48
N LYS A 19 -1.25 -16.50 -14.74
CA LYS A 19 -2.29 -15.52 -15.07
C LYS A 19 -1.92 -14.13 -14.55
N VAL A 20 -2.21 -13.10 -15.36
CA VAL A 20 -2.26 -11.71 -14.90
C VAL A 20 -3.65 -11.43 -14.33
N PHE A 21 -3.73 -11.04 -13.07
CA PHE A 21 -5.01 -10.79 -12.37
C PHE A 21 -5.33 -9.30 -12.31
N HIS A 22 -6.60 -8.93 -12.39
CA HIS A 22 -7.06 -7.62 -11.94
C HIS A 22 -7.31 -7.62 -10.43
N GLN A 23 -7.13 -6.46 -9.79
CA GLN A 23 -7.38 -6.30 -8.35
C GLN A 23 -8.78 -6.77 -7.91
N ALA A 24 -9.81 -6.52 -8.73
CA ALA A 24 -11.18 -6.96 -8.43
C ALA A 24 -11.29 -8.50 -8.34
N GLU A 25 -10.56 -9.23 -9.19
CA GLU A 25 -10.56 -10.70 -9.18
C GLU A 25 -9.87 -11.27 -7.94
N LEU A 26 -8.83 -10.59 -7.44
CA LEU A 26 -8.18 -10.95 -6.17
C LEU A 26 -9.11 -10.65 -4.99
N PHE A 27 -9.78 -9.50 -4.99
CA PHE A 27 -10.73 -9.12 -3.96
C PHE A 27 -11.91 -10.10 -3.86
N GLU A 28 -12.48 -10.53 -4.99
CA GLU A 28 -13.54 -11.55 -5.02
C GLU A 28 -13.10 -12.90 -4.44
N LYS A 29 -11.79 -13.16 -4.38
CA LYS A 29 -11.18 -14.37 -3.80
C LYS A 29 -10.72 -14.18 -2.35
N ASP A 30 -11.00 -13.02 -1.75
CA ASP A 30 -10.49 -12.65 -0.42
C ASP A 30 -8.95 -12.68 -0.35
N LEU A 31 -8.30 -12.25 -1.44
CA LEU A 31 -6.85 -12.16 -1.55
C LEU A 31 -6.41 -10.69 -1.47
N SER A 32 -5.36 -10.47 -0.68
CA SER A 32 -4.65 -9.21 -0.60
C SER A 32 -3.35 -9.30 -1.39
N TYR A 33 -2.75 -8.15 -1.70
CA TYR A 33 -1.45 -8.13 -2.35
C TYR A 33 -0.63 -6.92 -1.91
N VAL A 34 0.69 -7.06 -2.03
CA VAL A 34 1.66 -5.96 -1.94
C VAL A 34 2.54 -6.00 -3.18
N THR A 35 2.89 -4.85 -3.75
CA THR A 35 3.82 -4.84 -4.88
C THR A 35 5.22 -5.25 -4.41
N VAL A 36 5.99 -5.93 -5.25
CA VAL A 36 7.39 -6.30 -4.91
C VAL A 36 8.20 -5.03 -4.57
N ALA A 37 7.98 -3.94 -5.29
CA ALA A 37 8.66 -2.67 -5.05
C ALA A 37 8.30 -2.03 -3.68
N ASP A 38 7.04 -2.12 -3.25
CA ASP A 38 6.65 -1.63 -1.92
C ASP A 38 7.17 -2.55 -0.83
N GLN A 39 7.15 -3.87 -1.05
CA GLN A 39 7.75 -4.85 -0.14
C GLN A 39 9.26 -4.57 0.06
N GLU A 40 10.02 -4.32 -1.01
CA GLU A 40 11.45 -3.98 -0.94
C GLU A 40 11.71 -2.65 -0.23
N ARG A 41 10.78 -1.69 -0.33
CA ARG A 41 10.91 -0.36 0.29
C ARG A 41 10.53 -0.35 1.76
N GLU A 42 9.45 -1.05 2.11
CA GLU A 42 8.74 -0.89 3.39
C GLU A 42 8.79 -2.16 4.25
N ASN A 43 9.18 -3.31 3.68
CA ASN A 43 9.21 -4.60 4.37
C ASN A 43 7.84 -4.94 5.00
N THR A 44 6.77 -4.75 4.24
CA THR A 44 5.37 -4.90 4.68
C THR A 44 5.07 -6.30 5.23
N LEU A 45 5.61 -7.34 4.59
CA LEU A 45 5.49 -8.74 4.99
C LEU A 45 6.82 -9.26 5.55
N PRO A 46 6.83 -9.91 6.72
CA PRO A 46 7.97 -10.70 7.20
C PRO A 46 8.40 -11.78 6.20
N GLU A 47 9.71 -12.05 6.13
CA GLU A 47 10.32 -12.99 5.18
C GLU A 47 9.77 -14.42 5.32
N ASP A 48 9.55 -14.87 6.56
CA ASP A 48 8.98 -16.18 6.87
C ASP A 48 7.56 -16.36 6.31
N LEU A 49 6.75 -15.29 6.35
CA LEU A 49 5.41 -15.31 5.75
C LEU A 49 5.46 -15.18 4.23
N LEU A 50 6.43 -14.42 3.71
CA LEU A 50 6.63 -14.24 2.28
C LEU A 50 6.84 -15.59 1.59
N GLU A 51 7.75 -16.41 2.11
CA GLU A 51 8.14 -17.68 1.50
C GLU A 51 7.02 -18.75 1.58
N ASP A 52 6.30 -18.82 2.71
CA ASP A 52 5.38 -19.93 2.98
C ASP A 52 3.91 -19.66 2.60
N TYR A 53 3.53 -18.39 2.47
CA TYR A 53 2.13 -17.96 2.38
C TYR A 53 1.83 -17.00 1.23
N THR A 54 2.77 -16.78 0.32
CA THR A 54 2.55 -15.89 -0.83
C THR A 54 2.76 -16.59 -2.17
N HIS A 55 2.14 -16.02 -3.20
CA HIS A 55 2.46 -16.32 -4.60
C HIS A 55 2.95 -15.03 -5.27
N GLU A 56 4.09 -15.11 -5.95
CA GLU A 56 4.60 -14.00 -6.77
C GLU A 56 3.94 -14.06 -8.15
N ILE A 57 3.09 -13.08 -8.44
CA ILE A 57 2.34 -13.01 -9.71
C ILE A 57 2.30 -11.59 -10.26
N LYS A 58 1.80 -11.45 -11.49
CA LYS A 58 1.51 -10.14 -12.07
C LYS A 58 0.07 -9.70 -11.78
N VAL A 59 -0.08 -8.51 -11.22
CA VAL A 59 -1.37 -7.85 -11.01
C VAL A 59 -1.48 -6.64 -11.94
N MET A 60 -2.63 -6.47 -12.57
CA MET A 60 -2.92 -5.33 -13.42
C MET A 60 -3.32 -4.14 -12.55
N GLU A 61 -2.46 -3.13 -12.50
CA GLU A 61 -2.71 -1.89 -11.75
C GLU A 61 -3.04 -0.72 -12.68
N GLU A 62 -4.00 0.10 -12.25
CA GLU A 62 -4.28 1.38 -12.88
C GLU A 62 -3.29 2.43 -12.37
N LYS A 63 -2.40 2.90 -13.25
CA LYS A 63 -1.43 3.96 -12.94
C LYS A 63 -1.69 5.21 -13.78
N PHE A 64 -1.40 6.37 -13.22
CA PHE A 64 -1.44 7.62 -13.98
C PHE A 64 -0.40 7.59 -15.11
N ASP A 65 -0.87 7.90 -16.32
CA ASP A 65 -0.01 8.10 -17.49
C ASP A 65 0.53 9.52 -17.46
N PHE A 66 1.59 9.74 -16.67
CA PHE A 66 2.21 11.05 -16.52
C PHE A 66 2.67 11.67 -17.82
N LYS A 67 2.97 10.87 -18.86
CA LYS A 67 3.24 11.41 -20.20
C LYS A 67 1.99 12.07 -20.78
N LYS A 68 0.82 11.42 -20.74
CA LYS A 68 -0.43 12.00 -21.21
C LYS A 68 -0.87 13.20 -20.37
N ILE A 69 -0.69 13.14 -19.05
CA ILE A 69 -0.96 14.27 -18.16
C ILE A 69 -0.08 15.45 -18.56
N PHE A 70 1.22 15.21 -18.77
CA PHE A 70 2.14 16.24 -19.23
C PHE A 70 1.70 16.84 -20.58
N ASP A 71 1.40 15.98 -21.56
CA ASP A 71 0.96 16.42 -22.89
C ASP A 71 -0.36 17.21 -22.85
N THR A 72 -1.24 16.90 -21.88
CA THR A 72 -2.58 17.51 -21.75
C THR A 72 -2.56 18.84 -21.01
N TYR A 73 -1.69 19.00 -20.01
CA TYR A 73 -1.67 20.18 -19.14
C TYR A 73 -0.47 21.09 -19.40
N PHE A 74 0.73 20.55 -19.58
CA PHE A 74 1.95 21.33 -19.67
C PHE A 74 2.23 21.84 -21.09
N LYS A 75 2.09 21.01 -22.13
CA LYS A 75 2.34 21.47 -23.52
C LYS A 75 1.45 22.64 -23.96
N LYS A 76 0.34 22.89 -23.26
CA LYS A 76 -0.54 24.04 -23.51
C LYS A 76 0.05 25.36 -23.00
N LEU A 77 1.00 25.31 -22.07
CA LEU A 77 1.71 26.46 -21.55
C LEU A 77 2.91 26.80 -22.45
N PRO A 78 3.09 28.07 -22.87
CA PRO A 78 4.15 28.47 -23.79
C PRO A 78 5.56 28.05 -23.37
N GLU A 79 5.86 28.14 -22.08
CA GLU A 79 7.17 27.84 -21.50
C GLU A 79 7.51 26.34 -21.41
N TYR A 80 6.56 25.46 -21.73
CA TYR A 80 6.73 24.00 -21.70
C TYR A 80 6.57 23.33 -23.07
N LYS A 81 6.46 24.10 -24.17
CA LYS A 81 6.24 23.55 -25.53
C LYS A 81 7.32 22.56 -25.98
N ASP A 82 8.58 22.84 -25.61
CA ASP A 82 9.74 22.02 -25.98
C ASP A 82 10.18 21.07 -24.85
N LYS A 83 9.50 21.12 -23.69
CA LYS A 83 9.79 20.25 -22.55
C LYS A 83 9.10 18.89 -22.69
N THR A 84 9.58 17.91 -21.94
CA THR A 84 9.01 16.56 -21.88
C THR A 84 8.73 16.16 -20.44
N PHE A 85 7.87 15.16 -20.25
CA PHE A 85 7.61 14.60 -18.91
C PHE A 85 8.86 14.01 -18.22
N LYS A 86 9.96 13.83 -18.96
CA LYS A 86 11.23 13.33 -18.42
C LYS A 86 12.15 14.44 -17.89
N ASP A 87 11.75 15.71 -18.02
CA ASP A 87 12.53 16.81 -17.45
C ASP A 87 12.58 16.70 -15.92
N SER A 88 13.79 16.50 -15.38
CA SER A 88 14.02 16.22 -13.95
C SER A 88 13.56 17.34 -13.01
N ASN A 89 13.36 18.54 -13.53
CA ASN A 89 12.91 19.70 -12.75
C ASN A 89 11.40 19.73 -12.54
N LEU A 90 10.65 18.82 -13.15
CA LEU A 90 9.21 18.69 -12.98
C LEU A 90 8.90 17.60 -11.96
N VAL A 91 8.42 18.00 -10.79
CA VAL A 91 8.23 17.08 -9.67
C VAL A 91 6.82 17.23 -9.13
N ILE A 92 6.17 16.11 -8.84
CA ILE A 92 4.91 16.09 -8.10
C ILE A 92 5.24 16.40 -6.64
N VAL A 93 4.80 17.56 -6.15
CA VAL A 93 5.04 18.03 -4.77
C VAL A 93 3.82 17.92 -3.88
N GLY A 94 2.67 17.53 -4.45
CA GLY A 94 1.46 17.27 -3.69
C GLY A 94 0.50 16.39 -4.48
N SER A 95 -0.19 15.50 -3.79
CA SER A 95 -1.25 14.69 -4.40
C SER A 95 -2.37 14.42 -3.40
N ALA A 96 -3.59 14.33 -3.91
CA ALA A 96 -4.77 13.92 -3.16
C ALA A 96 -5.68 13.09 -4.06
N TYR A 97 -6.16 11.97 -3.55
CA TYR A 97 -6.95 11.01 -4.32
C TYR A 97 -8.27 10.72 -3.62
N GLU A 98 -9.34 10.78 -4.39
CA GLU A 98 -10.67 10.27 -4.08
C GLU A 98 -11.13 9.36 -5.22
N SER A 99 -12.21 8.61 -4.99
CA SER A 99 -12.76 7.69 -5.99
C SER A 99 -13.04 8.39 -7.33
N TRP A 100 -13.67 9.57 -7.26
CA TRP A 100 -14.11 10.35 -8.43
C TRP A 100 -13.16 11.49 -8.83
N LEU A 101 -12.15 11.77 -8.00
CA LEU A 101 -11.29 12.94 -8.14
C LEU A 101 -9.82 12.64 -7.85
N SER A 102 -8.92 13.21 -8.63
CA SER A 102 -7.49 13.17 -8.33
C SER A 102 -6.90 14.56 -8.54
N ARG A 103 -6.18 15.05 -7.53
CA ARG A 103 -5.51 16.34 -7.55
C ARG A 103 -4.02 16.14 -7.45
N PHE A 104 -3.27 16.87 -8.26
CA PHE A 104 -1.80 16.89 -8.20
C PHE A 104 -1.31 18.32 -8.26
N VAL A 105 -0.21 18.58 -7.57
CA VAL A 105 0.58 19.78 -7.73
C VAL A 105 1.91 19.35 -8.30
N ILE A 106 2.21 19.84 -9.50
CA ILE A 106 3.51 19.65 -10.13
C ILE A 106 4.24 20.98 -10.08
N LYS A 107 5.45 20.97 -9.55
CA LYS A 107 6.34 22.11 -9.46
C LYS A 107 7.44 21.98 -10.51
N ASP A 108 7.65 23.06 -11.25
CA ASP A 108 8.84 23.23 -12.08
C ASP A 108 9.89 24.03 -11.32
N PHE A 109 10.94 23.35 -10.88
CA PHE A 109 12.05 23.98 -10.15
C PHE A 109 12.92 24.89 -11.03
N THR A 110 12.76 24.86 -12.35
CA THR A 110 13.46 25.77 -13.27
C THR A 110 12.86 27.16 -13.24
N THR A 111 11.54 27.24 -13.19
CA THR A 111 10.77 28.49 -13.30
C THR A 111 10.12 28.91 -11.98
N ASP A 112 10.17 28.03 -10.97
CA ASP A 112 9.46 28.15 -9.70
C ASP A 112 7.93 28.28 -9.86
N VAL A 113 7.38 27.68 -10.92
CA VAL A 113 5.95 27.66 -11.22
C VAL A 113 5.31 26.38 -10.69
N GLU A 114 4.13 26.52 -10.10
CA GLU A 114 3.29 25.39 -9.70
C GLU A 114 2.06 25.28 -10.60
N VAL A 115 1.85 24.07 -11.12
CA VAL A 115 0.67 23.72 -11.90
C VAL A 115 -0.18 22.76 -11.09
N LYS A 116 -1.41 23.19 -10.81
CA LYS A 116 -2.41 22.38 -10.11
C LYS A 116 -3.29 21.69 -11.15
N ILE A 117 -3.34 20.37 -11.08
CA ILE A 117 -4.12 19.52 -11.99
C ILE A 117 -5.23 18.88 -11.18
N GLU A 118 -6.45 18.99 -11.68
CA GLU A 118 -7.63 18.32 -11.15
C GLU A 118 -8.21 17.40 -12.23
N LEU A 119 -8.33 16.11 -11.93
CA LEU A 119 -8.84 15.08 -12.81
C LEU A 119 -10.15 14.54 -12.23
N THR A 120 -11.25 14.69 -12.96
CA THR A 120 -12.57 14.17 -12.57
C THR A 120 -13.08 13.13 -13.58
N GLY A 121 -13.77 12.10 -13.11
CA GLY A 121 -14.59 11.22 -13.95
C GLY A 121 -13.87 10.66 -15.18
N ASN A 122 -14.31 11.05 -16.38
CA ASN A 122 -13.77 10.54 -17.65
C ASN A 122 -12.34 11.00 -17.94
N ASP A 123 -11.92 12.17 -17.46
CA ASP A 123 -10.54 12.65 -17.65
C ASP A 123 -9.56 11.73 -16.93
N LYS A 124 -9.91 11.32 -15.70
CA LYS A 124 -9.13 10.35 -14.90
C LYS A 124 -8.91 9.06 -15.70
N LYS A 125 -9.97 8.46 -16.24
CA LYS A 125 -9.88 7.21 -17.04
C LYS A 125 -9.05 7.37 -18.32
N SER A 126 -9.08 8.53 -18.97
CA SER A 126 -8.32 8.76 -20.20
C SER A 126 -6.81 8.96 -19.96
N LEU A 127 -6.46 9.39 -18.75
CA LEU A 127 -5.13 9.74 -18.29
C LEU A 127 -4.50 8.69 -17.37
N THR A 128 -5.18 7.55 -17.19
CA THR A 128 -4.62 6.35 -16.60
C THR A 128 -4.27 5.34 -17.68
N LYS A 129 -3.49 4.35 -17.28
CA LYS A 129 -3.17 3.17 -18.06
C LYS A 129 -3.06 1.98 -17.12
N GLU A 130 -3.45 0.83 -17.64
CA GLU A 130 -3.23 -0.43 -16.95
C GLU A 130 -1.80 -0.91 -17.22
N VAL A 131 -1.10 -1.31 -16.17
CA VAL A 131 0.27 -1.83 -16.25
C VAL A 131 0.36 -3.07 -15.37
N PRO A 132 0.87 -4.20 -15.89
CA PRO A 132 1.15 -5.35 -15.04
C PRO A 132 2.33 -5.04 -14.13
N VAL A 133 2.17 -5.31 -12.84
CA VAL A 133 3.20 -5.14 -11.81
C VAL A 133 3.42 -6.45 -11.07
N ASP A 134 4.66 -6.70 -10.67
CA ASP A 134 5.01 -7.87 -9.87
C ASP A 134 4.56 -7.64 -8.42
N CYS A 135 3.83 -8.61 -7.87
CA CYS A 135 3.22 -8.55 -6.55
C CYS A 135 3.35 -9.87 -5.81
N TYR A 136 3.48 -9.78 -4.48
CA TYR A 136 3.21 -10.89 -3.58
C TYR A 136 1.73 -10.88 -3.22
N VAL A 137 1.01 -11.93 -3.59
CA VAL A 137 -0.39 -12.13 -3.25
C VAL A 137 -0.50 -13.06 -2.06
N TYR A 138 -1.38 -12.76 -1.12
CA TYR A 138 -1.53 -13.52 0.12
C TYR A 138 -2.98 -13.53 0.62
N GLN A 139 -3.30 -14.52 1.44
CA GLN A 139 -4.61 -14.67 2.08
C GLN A 139 -4.48 -14.62 3.60
N THR A 140 -5.34 -13.84 4.26
CA THR A 140 -5.39 -13.77 5.72
C THR A 140 -6.81 -13.90 6.25
N GLU A 141 -6.96 -14.35 7.48
CA GLU A 141 -8.16 -14.13 8.28
C GLU A 141 -7.84 -13.25 9.50
N GLU A 142 -8.81 -12.44 9.92
CA GLU A 142 -8.75 -11.80 11.23
C GLU A 142 -9.02 -12.82 12.33
N VAL A 143 -8.10 -12.93 13.26
CA VAL A 143 -8.25 -13.79 14.44
C VAL A 143 -8.46 -12.97 15.72
N ASP A 144 -7.98 -11.73 15.74
CA ASP A 144 -8.19 -10.81 16.85
C ASP A 144 -8.13 -9.35 16.40
N TYR A 145 -8.72 -8.47 17.21
CA TYR A 145 -8.78 -7.04 16.94
C TYR A 145 -8.90 -6.22 18.22
N GLN A 146 -8.12 -5.14 18.29
CA GLN A 146 -8.21 -4.14 19.34
C GLN A 146 -8.16 -2.73 18.76
N ARG A 147 -9.09 -1.88 19.19
CA ARG A 147 -9.08 -0.44 18.89
C ARG A 147 -8.51 0.35 20.07
N LYS A 148 -7.48 1.16 19.83
CA LYS A 148 -6.76 1.90 20.90
C LYS A 148 -6.31 0.93 22.00
N GLY A 149 -6.28 1.37 23.26
CA GLY A 149 -6.00 0.52 24.42
C GLY A 149 -4.52 0.40 24.79
N LEU A 150 -3.60 0.68 23.85
CA LEU A 150 -2.19 0.75 24.19
C LEU A 150 -1.84 1.99 25.01
N ASN A 151 -0.95 1.80 25.98
CA ASN A 151 -0.25 2.88 26.68
C ASN A 151 1.03 3.29 25.91
N ASP A 152 1.74 4.31 26.39
CA ASP A 152 2.94 4.83 25.72
C ASP A 152 4.00 3.75 25.46
N TYR A 153 4.19 2.79 26.37
CA TYR A 153 5.12 1.67 26.19
C TYR A 153 4.64 0.71 25.10
N GLY A 154 3.35 0.35 25.09
CA GLY A 154 2.78 -0.51 24.04
C GLY A 154 2.90 0.11 22.65
N TRP A 155 2.79 1.44 22.54
CA TRP A 155 3.01 2.17 21.29
C TRP A 155 4.44 2.02 20.76
N GLU A 156 5.45 2.02 21.63
CA GLU A 156 6.86 1.85 21.26
C GLU A 156 7.17 0.42 20.72
N LEU A 157 6.33 -0.55 21.05
CA LEU A 157 6.50 -1.96 20.65
C LEU A 157 5.80 -2.33 19.34
N LEU A 158 4.95 -1.44 18.80
CA LEU A 158 4.22 -1.69 17.56
C LEU A 158 5.19 -1.97 16.39
N PRO A 159 4.77 -2.81 15.42
CA PRO A 159 5.46 -2.85 14.13
C PRO A 159 5.36 -1.49 13.44
N GLU A 160 6.16 -1.26 12.39
CA GLU A 160 6.00 -0.07 11.53
C GLU A 160 4.57 0.03 10.98
N ASN A 161 4.11 1.26 10.73
CA ASN A 161 2.73 1.51 10.29
C ASN A 161 2.42 0.68 9.03
N CYS A 162 1.28 -0.01 9.04
CA CYS A 162 0.84 -0.89 7.96
C CYS A 162 1.78 -2.09 7.65
N CYS A 163 2.72 -2.43 8.53
CA CYS A 163 3.59 -3.60 8.36
C CYS A 163 3.20 -4.74 9.31
N TYR A 164 3.32 -5.97 8.83
CA TYR A 164 3.11 -7.17 9.63
C TYR A 164 4.36 -7.49 10.46
N SER A 165 4.17 -8.10 11.64
CA SER A 165 5.25 -8.65 12.45
C SER A 165 4.89 -10.01 13.03
N THR A 166 5.83 -10.95 12.91
CA THR A 166 5.80 -12.28 13.53
C THR A 166 6.57 -12.32 14.86
N ASP A 167 7.03 -11.17 15.37
CA ASP A 167 7.76 -11.06 16.65
C ASP A 167 6.81 -11.25 17.84
N LYS A 168 6.65 -12.52 18.25
CA LYS A 168 5.80 -12.88 19.37
C LYS A 168 6.27 -12.29 20.70
N ASP A 169 7.57 -12.14 20.90
CA ASP A 169 8.11 -11.62 22.16
C ASP A 169 7.63 -10.19 22.39
N ARG A 170 7.65 -9.35 21.34
CA ARG A 170 7.04 -8.01 21.40
C ARG A 170 5.55 -8.05 21.67
N VAL A 171 4.81 -9.00 21.08
CA VAL A 171 3.37 -9.13 21.33
C VAL A 171 3.10 -9.52 22.78
N MET A 172 3.92 -10.40 23.37
CA MET A 172 3.82 -10.75 24.78
C MET A 172 4.07 -9.53 25.67
N GLU A 173 5.11 -8.74 25.37
CA GLU A 173 5.38 -7.50 26.12
C GLU A 173 4.23 -6.49 25.98
N MET A 174 3.64 -6.35 24.79
CA MET A 174 2.47 -5.52 24.58
C MET A 174 1.27 -5.97 25.41
N VAL A 175 1.08 -7.28 25.60
CA VAL A 175 0.01 -7.81 26.46
C VAL A 175 0.31 -7.59 27.94
N GLU A 176 1.52 -7.93 28.38
CA GLU A 176 1.89 -7.90 29.81
C GLU A 176 1.96 -6.47 30.36
N SER A 177 2.46 -5.54 29.54
CA SER A 177 2.79 -4.17 29.99
C SER A 177 2.33 -3.07 29.05
N GLY A 178 1.96 -3.38 27.80
CA GLY A 178 1.61 -2.39 26.78
C GLY A 178 0.11 -2.06 26.65
N GLY A 179 -0.78 -2.84 27.28
CA GLY A 179 -2.23 -2.65 27.20
C GLY A 179 -2.91 -3.33 25.99
N LEU A 180 -2.24 -4.30 25.37
CA LEU A 180 -2.86 -5.20 24.39
C LEU A 180 -3.64 -6.30 25.13
N ASP A 181 -4.78 -6.71 24.60
CA ASP A 181 -5.61 -7.76 25.20
C ASP A 181 -4.90 -9.12 25.19
N GLU A 182 -5.06 -9.90 26.27
CA GLU A 182 -4.47 -11.23 26.41
C GLU A 182 -4.92 -12.21 25.32
N SER A 183 -6.07 -11.94 24.68
CA SER A 183 -6.59 -12.72 23.57
C SER A 183 -5.61 -12.81 22.39
N PHE A 184 -4.76 -11.78 22.17
CA PHE A 184 -3.76 -11.78 21.10
C PHE A 184 -2.73 -12.91 21.26
N ILE A 185 -2.30 -13.19 22.50
CA ILE A 185 -1.39 -14.31 22.77
C ILE A 185 -2.14 -15.64 22.79
N HIS A 186 -3.38 -15.67 23.28
CA HIS A 186 -4.21 -16.88 23.26
C HIS A 186 -4.46 -17.37 21.82
N ASN A 187 -4.68 -16.44 20.89
CA ASN A 187 -4.98 -16.72 19.49
C ASN A 187 -3.73 -16.86 18.60
N TRP A 188 -2.54 -16.62 19.15
CA TRP A 188 -1.28 -16.73 18.43
C TRP A 188 -0.99 -18.15 17.98
N LYS A 189 -0.67 -18.32 16.69
CA LYS A 189 -0.22 -19.59 16.12
C LYS A 189 1.11 -19.40 15.41
N GLU A 190 2.15 -20.05 15.93
CA GLU A 190 3.51 -19.97 15.40
C GLU A 190 3.58 -20.22 13.89
N GLY A 191 4.42 -19.42 13.23
CA GLY A 191 4.69 -19.51 11.80
C GLY A 191 3.52 -19.15 10.87
N SER A 192 2.38 -18.71 11.40
CA SER A 192 1.21 -18.39 10.56
C SER A 192 0.44 -17.16 11.01
N THR A 193 0.82 -16.55 12.13
CA THR A 193 0.12 -15.40 12.68
C THR A 193 1.07 -14.22 12.72
N ALA A 194 0.57 -13.04 12.35
CA ALA A 194 1.29 -11.79 12.51
C ALA A 194 0.36 -10.69 13.02
N ILE A 195 0.93 -9.78 13.78
CA ILE A 195 0.27 -8.56 14.20
C ILE A 195 0.49 -7.46 13.15
N ILE A 196 -0.53 -6.65 12.89
CA ILE A 196 -0.44 -5.44 12.07
C ILE A 196 -1.20 -4.31 12.76
N ALA A 197 -0.68 -3.10 12.67
CA ALA A 197 -1.32 -1.91 13.22
C ALA A 197 -1.39 -0.78 12.19
N TRP A 198 -2.44 0.03 12.31
CA TRP A 198 -2.68 1.18 11.45
C TRP A 198 -3.05 2.42 12.26
N TRP A 199 -2.35 3.54 12.04
CA TRP A 199 -2.62 4.86 12.63
C TRP A 199 -2.39 6.05 11.69
#